data_AF-U5ENV2-F1
#
_entry.id   AF-U5ENV2-F1
#
_cell.length_a   1.000
_cell.length_b   1.000
_cell.length_c   1.000
_cell.angle_alpha   90.00
_cell.angle_beta   90.00
_cell.angle_gamma   90.00
#
_symmetry.space_group_name_H-M   'P 1'
#
loop_
_entity.id
_entity.type
_entity.pdbx_description
1 polymer ?
#
loop_
_entity_poly.entity_id
_entity_poly.type
_entity_poly.pdbx_seq_one_letter_code
_entity_poly.pdbx_strand_id
1 'polypeptide(L)'
;EKYKNELLKYYKYDFICKLLKLDEKSPISINNRTSLFLLNSDSDKLGFENRKPIEVSYSEKTANQAFVEKKIKQKLSQPLKTLEKHFGGNLNQLNKTKIDDQELIQLEQSRRQLTEEVTDLKLQKIKLMKIATEMRIGTYHKYKADEMNLNSRILEHKLGVCQNVLSRDLFERTSHSKKAIKDVDNYVNQLLDENCEK
;
A
#
# COMPACT_ATOMS: atom_id res chain seq x y z
N GLU A 1 32.77 -35.41 1.64
CA GLU A 1 32.65 -34.98 0.22
C GLU A 1 31.28 -35.27 -0.42
N LYS A 2 30.74 -36.49 -0.30
CA LYS A 2 29.43 -36.87 -0.88
C LYS A 2 28.29 -35.89 -0.52
N TYR A 3 28.18 -35.53 0.76
CA TYR A 3 27.16 -34.59 1.26
C TYR A 3 27.31 -33.16 0.69
N LYS A 4 28.56 -32.68 0.54
CA LYS A 4 28.86 -31.37 -0.07
C LYS A 4 28.40 -31.33 -1.54
N ASN A 5 28.63 -32.40 -2.27
CA ASN A 5 28.21 -32.51 -3.67
C ASN A 5 26.68 -32.59 -3.82
N GLU A 6 25.99 -33.25 -2.90
CA GLU A 6 24.52 -33.29 -2.87
C GLU A 6 23.91 -31.92 -2.52
N LEU A 7 24.48 -31.22 -1.53
CA LEU A 7 24.09 -29.84 -1.21
C LEU A 7 24.30 -28.90 -2.41
N LEU A 8 25.43 -29.00 -3.11
CA LEU A 8 25.68 -28.19 -4.31
C LEU A 8 24.66 -28.46 -5.42
N LYS A 9 24.26 -29.73 -5.61
CA LYS A 9 23.19 -30.07 -6.56
C LYS A 9 21.86 -29.46 -6.14
N TYR A 10 21.54 -29.51 -4.85
CA TYR A 10 20.33 -28.91 -4.30
C TYR A 10 20.28 -27.39 -4.50
N TYR A 11 21.35 -26.67 -4.13
CA TYR A 11 21.42 -25.21 -4.32
C TYR A 11 21.33 -24.81 -5.80
N LYS A 12 22.01 -25.55 -6.68
CA LYS A 12 21.90 -25.32 -8.14
C LYS A 12 20.46 -25.52 -8.62
N TYR A 13 19.81 -26.59 -8.19
CA TYR A 13 18.44 -26.90 -8.56
C TYR A 13 17.47 -25.83 -8.07
N ASP A 14 17.55 -25.42 -6.80
CA ASP A 14 16.71 -24.38 -6.21
C ASP A 14 16.86 -23.04 -6.94
N PHE A 15 18.11 -22.65 -7.23
CA PHE A 15 18.39 -21.42 -7.95
C PHE A 15 17.79 -21.43 -9.37
N ILE A 16 17.96 -22.52 -10.12
CA ILE A 16 17.37 -22.68 -11.46
C ILE A 16 15.84 -22.63 -11.38
N CYS A 17 15.24 -23.34 -10.41
CA CYS A 17 13.81 -23.33 -10.19
C CYS A 17 13.29 -21.91 -9.92
N LYS A 18 13.94 -21.14 -9.05
CA LYS A 18 13.56 -19.75 -8.77
C LYS A 18 13.63 -18.87 -10.01
N LEU A 19 14.67 -19.02 -10.84
CA LEU A 19 14.78 -18.28 -12.09
C LEU A 19 13.65 -18.60 -13.08
N LEU A 20 13.26 -19.87 -13.20
CA LEU A 20 12.22 -20.30 -14.13
C LEU A 20 10.79 -20.02 -13.61
N LYS A 21 10.59 -20.05 -12.28
CA LYS A 21 9.30 -19.75 -11.62
C LYS A 21 8.97 -18.26 -11.67
N LEU A 22 9.93 -17.40 -11.30
CA LEU A 22 9.66 -16.00 -10.95
C LEU A 22 9.85 -15.02 -12.11
N ASP A 23 10.59 -15.40 -13.16
CA ASP A 23 10.86 -14.50 -14.28
C ASP A 23 9.82 -14.71 -15.39
N GLU A 24 9.00 -13.69 -15.64
CA GLU A 24 7.94 -13.71 -16.65
C GLU A 24 8.45 -14.03 -18.06
N LYS A 25 9.72 -13.66 -18.36
CA LYS A 25 10.36 -13.91 -19.66
C LYS A 25 10.91 -15.33 -19.79
N SER A 26 10.70 -16.19 -18.79
CA SER A 26 11.14 -17.57 -18.85
C SER A 26 10.42 -18.31 -19.99
N PRO A 27 11.15 -19.08 -20.83
CA PRO A 27 10.57 -19.81 -21.95
C PRO A 27 9.88 -21.13 -21.52
N ILE A 28 9.76 -21.38 -20.22
CA ILE A 28 9.02 -22.53 -19.69
C ILE A 28 7.51 -22.37 -19.97
N SER A 29 6.85 -23.44 -20.37
CA SER A 29 5.40 -23.46 -20.56
C SER A 29 4.64 -23.18 -19.26
N ILE A 30 3.43 -22.65 -19.39
CA ILE A 30 2.56 -22.29 -18.25
C ILE A 30 2.30 -23.52 -17.36
N ASN A 31 2.03 -24.68 -17.95
CA ASN A 31 1.78 -25.92 -17.21
C ASN A 31 2.99 -26.35 -16.38
N ASN A 32 4.19 -26.27 -16.96
CA ASN A 32 5.44 -26.60 -16.28
C ASN A 32 5.79 -25.54 -15.22
N ARG A 33 5.46 -24.27 -15.45
CA ARG A 33 5.60 -23.19 -14.46
C ARG A 33 4.68 -23.42 -13.25
N THR A 34 3.42 -23.77 -13.47
CA THR A 34 2.47 -24.13 -12.39
C THR A 34 2.98 -25.33 -11.61
N SER A 35 3.50 -26.35 -12.29
CA SER A 35 4.09 -27.52 -11.65
C SER A 35 5.32 -27.16 -10.81
N LEU A 36 6.15 -26.22 -11.28
CA LEU A 36 7.22 -25.65 -10.47
C LEU A 36 6.68 -24.89 -9.25
N PHE A 37 5.62 -24.09 -9.36
CA PHE A 37 5.01 -23.41 -8.20
C PHE A 37 4.46 -24.39 -7.16
N LEU A 38 3.91 -25.53 -7.59
CA LEU A 38 3.43 -26.58 -6.69
C LEU A 38 4.56 -27.33 -5.96
N LEU A 39 5.79 -27.29 -6.49
CA LEU A 39 7.01 -27.79 -5.82
C LEU A 39 7.50 -26.83 -4.71
N ASN A 40 6.60 -26.28 -3.90
CA ASN A 40 6.94 -25.26 -2.91
C ASN A 40 8.09 -25.69 -2.00
N SER A 41 9.03 -24.76 -1.86
CA SER A 41 10.43 -24.92 -1.44
C SER A 41 10.66 -24.79 0.06
N ASP A 42 9.60 -24.78 0.87
CA ASP A 42 9.72 -24.38 2.28
C ASP A 42 9.39 -25.48 3.29
N SER A 43 8.99 -26.70 2.88
CA SER A 43 8.45 -27.62 3.88
C SER A 43 8.64 -29.13 3.71
N ASP A 44 9.50 -29.68 2.84
CA ASP A 44 9.87 -31.09 3.05
C ASP A 44 11.08 -31.62 2.25
N LYS A 45 12.04 -32.10 3.05
CA LYS A 45 12.86 -33.31 2.89
C LYS A 45 13.95 -33.31 1.81
N LEU A 46 15.14 -33.66 2.29
CA LEU A 46 16.35 -34.12 1.60
C LEU A 46 16.17 -35.29 0.60
N GLY A 47 14.96 -35.53 0.09
CA GLY A 47 14.65 -36.59 -0.87
C GLY A 47 14.33 -36.02 -2.24
N PHE A 48 15.24 -36.19 -3.21
CA PHE A 48 14.94 -36.00 -4.63
C PHE A 48 13.98 -37.08 -5.18
N GLU A 49 13.62 -38.08 -4.36
CA GLU A 49 13.00 -39.34 -4.80
C GLU A 49 11.51 -39.24 -5.13
N ASN A 50 10.79 -38.21 -4.65
CA ASN A 50 9.33 -38.10 -4.83
C ASN A 50 8.88 -36.98 -5.79
N ARG A 51 9.80 -36.38 -6.57
CA ARG A 51 9.45 -35.31 -7.51
C ARG A 51 9.03 -35.92 -8.84
N LYS A 52 7.76 -35.70 -9.24
CA LYS A 52 7.31 -36.04 -10.59
C LYS A 52 8.23 -35.34 -11.60
N PRO A 53 8.78 -36.06 -12.60
CA PRO A 53 9.59 -35.44 -13.63
C PRO A 53 8.73 -34.45 -14.40
N ILE A 54 9.19 -33.21 -14.52
CA ILE A 54 8.56 -32.24 -15.42
C ILE A 54 8.94 -32.66 -16.83
N GLU A 55 7.94 -33.01 -17.63
CA GLU A 55 8.14 -33.31 -19.05
C GLU A 55 8.40 -32.00 -19.79
N VAL A 56 9.68 -31.77 -20.10
CA VAL A 56 10.14 -30.61 -20.86
C VAL A 56 10.53 -31.10 -22.25
N SER A 57 9.94 -30.51 -23.29
CA SER A 57 10.28 -30.85 -24.67
C SER A 57 11.74 -30.47 -25.00
N TYR A 58 12.32 -31.04 -26.05
CA TYR A 58 13.71 -30.74 -26.42
C TYR A 58 13.94 -29.25 -26.74
N SER A 59 12.97 -28.62 -27.43
CA SER A 59 13.00 -27.19 -27.74
C SER A 59 12.92 -26.33 -26.48
N GLU A 60 12.03 -26.68 -25.54
CA GLU A 60 11.93 -26.01 -24.24
C GLU A 60 13.20 -26.20 -23.40
N LYS A 61 13.83 -27.38 -23.41
CA LYS A 61 15.10 -27.62 -22.70
C LYS A 61 16.19 -26.68 -23.17
N THR A 62 16.34 -26.57 -24.50
CA THR A 62 17.36 -25.72 -25.13
C THR A 62 17.10 -24.24 -24.84
N ALA A 63 15.84 -23.81 -24.93
CA ALA A 63 15.44 -22.44 -24.63
C ALA A 63 15.65 -22.10 -23.14
N ASN A 64 15.26 -23.00 -22.23
CA ASN A 64 15.45 -22.84 -20.79
C ASN A 64 16.94 -22.77 -20.43
N GLN A 65 17.78 -23.61 -21.03
CA GLN A 65 19.22 -23.57 -20.81
C GLN A 65 19.82 -22.22 -21.24
N ALA A 66 19.54 -21.78 -22.48
CA ALA A 66 20.03 -20.50 -22.99
C ALA A 66 19.54 -19.32 -22.13
N PHE A 67 18.28 -19.37 -21.67
CA PHE A 67 17.70 -18.37 -20.79
C PHE A 67 18.40 -18.32 -19.42
N VAL A 68 18.58 -19.47 -18.77
CA VAL A 68 19.24 -19.58 -17.47
C VAL A 68 20.69 -19.10 -17.58
N GLU A 69 21.44 -19.53 -18.58
CA GLU A 69 22.82 -19.09 -18.82
C GLU A 69 22.90 -17.57 -19.01
N LYS A 70 22.00 -16.99 -19.82
CA LYS A 70 21.95 -15.54 -20.03
C LYS A 70 21.65 -14.79 -18.73
N LYS A 71 20.68 -15.26 -17.94
CA LYS A 71 20.31 -14.63 -16.66
C LYS A 71 21.40 -14.76 -15.61
N ILE A 72 22.10 -15.90 -15.55
CA ILE A 72 23.27 -16.10 -14.70
C ILE A 72 24.36 -15.09 -15.09
N LYS A 73 24.71 -15.01 -16.37
CA LYS A 73 25.72 -14.05 -16.86
C LYS A 73 25.33 -12.62 -16.54
N GLN A 74 24.06 -12.23 -16.72
CA GLN A 74 23.56 -10.90 -16.37
C GLN A 74 23.70 -10.62 -14.87
N LYS A 75 23.18 -11.50 -14.00
CA LYS A 75 23.22 -11.31 -12.55
C LYS A 75 24.64 -11.31 -11.98
N LEU A 76 25.52 -12.16 -12.52
CA LEU A 76 26.90 -12.29 -12.04
C LEU A 76 27.87 -11.29 -12.70
N SER A 77 27.51 -10.64 -13.80
CA SER A 77 28.41 -9.74 -14.52
C SER A 77 28.98 -8.62 -13.64
N GLN A 78 28.14 -7.94 -12.85
CA GLN A 78 28.60 -6.87 -11.96
C GLN A 78 29.28 -7.37 -10.69
N PRO A 79 28.72 -8.37 -9.97
CA PRO A 79 29.42 -8.98 -8.85
C PRO A 79 30.82 -9.49 -9.25
N LEU A 80 30.95 -10.19 -10.38
CA LEU A 80 32.25 -10.69 -10.85
C LEU A 80 33.23 -9.55 -11.16
N LYS A 81 32.79 -8.49 -11.86
CA LYS A 81 33.65 -7.32 -12.11
C LYS A 81 34.10 -6.63 -10.82
N THR A 82 33.21 -6.55 -9.84
CA THR A 82 33.52 -5.96 -8.53
C THR A 82 34.53 -6.83 -7.77
N LEU A 83 34.32 -8.16 -7.81
CA LEU A 83 35.20 -9.13 -7.18
C LEU A 83 36.58 -9.17 -7.87
N GLU A 84 36.63 -9.17 -9.20
CA GLU A 84 37.87 -9.06 -9.98
C GLU A 84 38.67 -7.83 -9.58
N LYS A 85 38.02 -6.66 -9.38
CA LYS A 85 38.69 -5.46 -8.87
C LYS A 85 39.28 -5.66 -7.48
N HIS A 86 38.54 -6.30 -6.57
CA HIS A 86 39.01 -6.56 -5.21
C HIS A 86 40.20 -7.54 -5.16
N PHE A 87 40.27 -8.50 -6.09
CA PHE A 87 41.35 -9.50 -6.16
C PHE A 87 42.40 -9.20 -7.24
N GLY A 88 42.56 -7.94 -7.65
CA GLY A 88 43.60 -7.52 -8.59
C GLY A 88 43.53 -8.19 -9.95
N GLY A 89 42.34 -8.57 -10.41
CA GLY A 89 42.08 -9.24 -11.68
C GLY A 89 42.28 -10.76 -11.64
N ASN A 90 42.64 -11.37 -10.50
CA ASN A 90 42.87 -12.81 -10.39
C ASN A 90 41.88 -13.51 -9.46
N LEU A 91 40.75 -13.94 -10.03
CA LEU A 91 39.74 -14.72 -9.33
C LEU A 91 40.24 -16.08 -8.80
N ASN A 92 41.37 -16.60 -9.29
CA ASN A 92 41.95 -17.84 -8.73
C ASN A 92 42.46 -17.67 -7.30
N GLN A 93 42.58 -16.42 -6.81
CA GLN A 93 42.89 -16.14 -5.41
C GLN A 93 41.73 -16.50 -4.46
N LEU A 94 40.48 -16.55 -4.94
CA LEU A 94 39.31 -17.00 -4.14
C LEU A 94 39.45 -18.45 -3.66
N ASN A 95 40.12 -19.30 -4.44
CA ASN A 95 40.37 -20.69 -4.05
C ASN A 95 41.54 -20.82 -3.05
N LYS A 96 42.34 -19.76 -2.87
CA LYS A 96 43.49 -19.72 -1.96
C LYS A 96 43.12 -19.11 -0.61
N THR A 97 42.10 -18.26 -0.55
CA THR A 97 41.54 -17.78 0.70
C THR A 97 40.83 -18.92 1.41
N LYS A 98 41.54 -19.60 2.32
CA LYS A 98 40.89 -20.30 3.43
C LYS A 98 40.23 -19.20 4.26
N ILE A 99 38.94 -18.99 4.02
CA ILE A 99 38.12 -18.16 4.90
C ILE A 99 38.16 -18.86 6.26
N ASP A 100 38.57 -18.13 7.29
CA ASP A 100 38.52 -18.67 8.65
C ASP A 100 37.05 -18.94 9.00
N ASP A 101 36.73 -20.22 9.23
CA ASP A 101 35.36 -20.64 9.53
C ASP A 101 34.81 -19.88 10.76
N GLN A 102 35.68 -19.44 11.69
CA GLN A 102 35.28 -18.63 12.83
C GLN A 102 34.84 -17.21 12.43
N GLU A 103 35.56 -16.57 11.52
CA GLU A 103 35.21 -15.24 11.00
C GLU A 103 33.90 -15.31 10.20
N LEU A 104 33.71 -16.37 9.40
CA LEU A 104 32.48 -16.58 8.65
C LEU A 104 31.26 -16.76 9.58
N ILE A 105 31.43 -17.50 10.68
CA ILE A 105 30.37 -17.67 11.70
C ILE A 105 30.02 -16.32 12.35
N GLN A 106 31.01 -15.50 12.69
CA GLN A 106 30.78 -14.17 13.30
C GLN A 106 30.07 -13.23 12.32
N LEU A 107 30.50 -13.19 11.06
CA LEU A 107 29.86 -12.38 10.02
C LEU A 107 28.42 -12.83 9.76
N GLU A 108 28.16 -14.14 9.76
CA GLU A 108 26.82 -14.69 9.59
C GLU A 108 25.90 -14.35 10.78
N GLN A 109 26.43 -14.37 12.00
CA GLN A 109 25.70 -13.92 13.20
C GLN A 109 25.38 -12.42 13.13
N SER A 110 26.36 -11.58 12.80
CA SER A 110 26.17 -10.14 12.63
C SER A 110 25.14 -9.83 11.53
N ARG A 111 25.21 -10.54 10.40
CA ARG A 111 24.23 -10.44 9.32
C ARG A 111 22.81 -10.74 9.79
N ARG A 112 22.62 -11.80 10.61
CA ARG A 112 21.31 -12.15 11.15
C ARG A 112 20.78 -11.07 12.08
N GLN A 113 21.60 -10.58 13.01
CA GLN A 113 21.23 -9.50 13.93
C GLN A 113 20.80 -8.24 13.18
N LEU A 114 21.60 -7.80 12.21
CA LEU A 114 21.26 -6.62 11.39
C LEU A 114 19.98 -6.84 10.57
N THR A 115 19.73 -8.06 10.12
CA THR A 115 18.50 -8.39 9.38
C THR A 115 17.28 -8.30 10.30
N GLU A 116 17.37 -8.81 11.52
CA GLU A 116 16.32 -8.71 12.54
C GLU A 116 16.03 -7.24 12.90
N GLU A 117 17.06 -6.44 13.14
CA GLU A 117 16.91 -5.01 13.43
C GLU A 117 16.21 -4.26 12.27
N VAL A 118 16.60 -4.56 11.02
CA VAL A 118 15.93 -3.98 9.85
C VAL A 118 14.47 -4.40 9.75
N THR A 119 14.14 -5.65 10.11
CA THR A 119 12.73 -6.08 10.14
C THR A 119 11.93 -5.36 11.21
N ASP A 120 12.50 -5.16 12.40
CA ASP A 120 11.85 -4.44 13.50
C ASP A 120 11.61 -2.97 13.15
N LEU A 121 12.61 -2.29 12.58
CA LEU A 121 12.48 -0.90 12.12
C LEU A 121 11.42 -0.76 11.03
N LYS A 122 11.31 -1.72 10.11
CA LYS A 122 10.24 -1.73 9.10
C LYS A 122 8.86 -1.88 9.73
N LEU A 123 8.72 -2.76 10.73
CA LEU A 123 7.45 -2.92 11.46
C LEU A 123 7.07 -1.64 12.22
N GLN A 124 8.03 -1.00 12.90
CA GLN A 124 7.80 0.27 13.57
C GLN A 124 7.38 1.37 12.59
N LYS A 125 8.04 1.48 11.43
CA LYS A 125 7.65 2.42 10.37
C LYS A 125 6.21 2.21 9.93
N ILE A 126 5.81 0.96 9.67
CA ILE A 126 4.42 0.64 9.26
C ILE A 126 3.44 1.07 10.33
N LYS A 127 3.74 0.81 11.61
CA LYS A 127 2.89 1.22 12.74
C LYS A 127 2.73 2.74 12.81
N LEU A 128 3.81 3.50 12.67
CA LEU A 128 3.77 4.96 12.65
C LEU A 128 2.99 5.51 11.45
N MET A 129 3.18 4.93 10.27
CA MET A 129 2.41 5.30 9.07
C MET A 129 0.90 5.07 9.27
N LYS A 130 0.51 3.97 9.91
CA LYS A 130 -0.89 3.70 10.25
C LYS A 130 -1.46 4.80 11.15
N ILE A 131 -0.76 5.13 12.24
CA ILE A 131 -1.18 6.19 13.17
C ILE A 131 -1.28 7.54 12.45
N ALA A 132 -0.30 7.91 11.64
CA ALA A 132 -0.31 9.17 10.89
C ALA A 132 -1.50 9.24 9.91
N THR A 133 -1.84 8.10 9.30
CA THR A 133 -2.99 8.01 8.40
C THR A 133 -4.31 8.14 9.16
N GLU A 134 -4.44 7.49 10.32
CA GLU A 134 -5.61 7.61 11.21
C GLU A 134 -5.78 9.06 11.71
N MET A 135 -4.70 9.74 12.10
CA MET A 135 -4.75 11.15 12.49
C MET A 135 -5.23 12.04 11.35
N ARG A 136 -4.71 11.83 10.13
CA ARG A 136 -5.11 12.61 8.95
C ARG A 136 -6.57 12.36 8.53
N ILE A 137 -7.02 11.11 8.64
CA ILE A 137 -8.40 10.75 8.34
C ILE A 137 -9.34 11.30 9.42
N GLY A 138 -8.94 11.23 10.70
CA GLY A 138 -9.71 11.77 11.81
C GLY A 138 -9.93 13.28 11.71
N THR A 139 -8.88 14.04 11.35
CA THR A 139 -9.04 15.50 11.12
C THR A 139 -9.96 15.79 9.95
N TYR A 140 -9.86 15.07 8.83
CA TYR A 140 -10.78 15.21 7.70
C TYR A 140 -12.25 14.96 8.09
N HIS A 141 -12.52 13.90 8.84
CA HIS A 141 -13.88 13.61 9.32
C HIS A 141 -14.41 14.70 10.24
N LYS A 142 -13.56 15.25 11.13
CA LYS A 142 -13.93 16.38 11.99
C LYS A 142 -14.30 17.62 11.18
N TYR A 143 -13.47 18.02 10.22
CA TYR A 143 -13.76 19.18 9.36
C TYR A 143 -15.07 19.01 8.59
N LYS A 144 -15.32 17.82 8.05
CA LYS A 144 -16.57 17.51 7.35
C LYS A 144 -17.79 17.60 8.26
N ALA A 145 -17.68 17.14 9.50
CA ALA A 145 -18.76 17.27 10.49
C ALA A 145 -19.03 18.73 10.86
N ASP A 146 -17.98 19.53 11.06
CA ASP A 146 -18.09 20.97 11.35
C ASP A 146 -18.74 21.73 10.18
N GLU A 147 -18.38 21.40 8.94
CA GLU A 147 -19.00 21.95 7.73
C GLU A 147 -20.49 21.60 7.65
N MET A 148 -20.86 20.34 7.88
CA MET A 148 -22.26 19.91 7.89
C MET A 148 -23.06 20.64 8.98
N ASN A 149 -22.50 20.79 10.19
CA ASN A 149 -23.14 21.52 11.28
C ASN A 149 -23.35 23.01 10.96
N LEU A 150 -22.36 23.67 10.36
CA LEU A 150 -22.48 25.06 9.92
C LEU A 150 -23.55 25.22 8.84
N ASN A 151 -23.58 24.32 7.85
CA ASN A 151 -24.59 24.32 6.80
C ASN A 151 -26.01 24.12 7.37
N SER A 152 -26.19 23.21 8.33
CA SER A 152 -27.48 23.03 9.01
C SER A 152 -27.93 24.31 9.73
N ARG A 153 -27.04 24.98 10.46
CA ARG A 153 -27.36 26.26 11.13
C ARG A 153 -27.73 27.36 10.15
N ILE A 154 -27.02 27.46 9.03
CA ILE A 154 -27.34 28.41 7.97
C ILE A 154 -28.74 28.11 7.40
N LEU A 155 -29.06 26.83 7.19
CA LEU A 155 -30.36 26.42 6.69
C LEU A 155 -31.48 26.72 7.69
N GLU A 156 -31.27 26.46 8.97
CA GLU A 156 -32.20 26.82 10.05
C GLU A 156 -32.44 28.33 10.09
N HIS A 157 -31.38 29.14 9.99
CA HIS A 157 -31.52 30.59 9.94
C HIS A 157 -32.29 31.06 8.71
N LYS A 158 -31.99 30.51 7.52
CA LYS A 158 -32.74 30.81 6.29
C LYS A 158 -34.22 30.43 6.43
N LEU A 159 -34.51 29.27 7.01
CA LEU A 159 -35.87 28.83 7.28
C LEU A 159 -36.58 29.81 8.23
N GLY A 160 -35.93 30.23 9.31
CA GLY A 160 -36.48 31.20 10.25
C GLY A 160 -36.78 32.55 9.60
N VAL A 161 -35.89 33.04 8.72
CA VAL A 161 -36.16 34.26 7.94
C VAL A 161 -37.36 34.08 7.01
N CYS A 162 -37.42 32.97 6.27
CA CYS A 162 -38.56 32.68 5.39
C CYS A 162 -39.88 32.58 6.17
N GLN A 163 -39.87 31.91 7.33
CA GLN A 163 -41.04 31.82 8.21
C GLN A 163 -41.49 33.21 8.68
N ASN A 164 -40.56 34.06 9.13
CA ASN A 164 -40.87 35.42 9.56
C ASN A 164 -41.46 36.27 8.43
N VAL A 165 -40.90 36.19 7.22
CA VAL A 165 -41.42 36.89 6.03
C VAL A 165 -42.81 36.40 5.68
N LEU A 166 -43.03 35.08 5.62
CA LEU A 166 -44.34 34.50 5.32
C LEU A 166 -45.38 34.84 6.39
N SER A 167 -45.02 34.77 7.66
CA SER A 167 -45.88 35.20 8.77
C SER A 167 -46.26 36.66 8.62
N ARG A 168 -45.29 37.54 8.36
CA ARG A 168 -45.54 38.96 8.13
C ARG A 168 -46.47 39.19 6.93
N ASP A 169 -46.21 38.54 5.80
CA ASP A 169 -47.06 38.64 4.60
C ASP A 169 -48.49 38.16 4.87
N LEU A 170 -48.67 37.07 5.61
CA LEU A 170 -49.98 36.57 6.02
C LEU A 170 -50.70 37.56 6.95
N PHE A 171 -49.99 38.13 7.92
CA PHE A 171 -50.54 39.18 8.77
C PHE A 171 -50.94 40.41 7.95
N GLU A 172 -50.10 40.89 7.02
CA GLU A 172 -50.42 42.05 6.19
C GLU A 172 -51.56 41.78 5.18
N ARG A 173 -51.74 40.53 4.72
CA ARG A 173 -52.75 40.18 3.70
C ARG A 173 -54.10 39.72 4.26
N THR A 174 -54.17 39.29 5.51
CA THR A 174 -55.43 38.81 6.12
C THR A 174 -56.43 39.95 6.31
N SER A 175 -57.70 39.71 5.93
CA SER A 175 -58.76 40.73 5.96
C SER A 175 -58.99 41.29 7.37
N HIS A 176 -58.86 40.44 8.40
CA HIS A 176 -58.99 40.82 9.79
C HIS A 176 -57.88 41.79 10.23
N SER A 177 -56.63 41.52 9.86
CA SER A 177 -55.49 42.39 10.19
C SER A 177 -55.55 43.72 9.44
N LYS A 178 -55.91 43.69 8.15
CA LYS A 178 -56.15 44.92 7.37
C LYS A 178 -57.26 45.78 7.97
N LYS A 179 -58.35 45.15 8.42
CA LYS A 179 -59.46 45.85 9.07
C LYS A 179 -59.03 46.45 10.40
N ALA A 180 -58.32 45.69 11.24
CA ALA A 180 -57.81 46.18 12.52
C ALA A 180 -56.85 47.36 12.35
N ILE A 181 -55.94 47.32 11.36
CA ILE A 181 -55.05 48.44 11.04
C ILE A 181 -55.87 49.67 10.62
N LYS A 182 -56.84 49.49 9.72
CA LYS A 182 -57.71 50.58 9.25
C LYS A 182 -58.56 51.18 10.38
N ASP A 183 -59.07 50.35 11.29
CA ASP A 183 -59.86 50.79 12.44
C ASP A 183 -58.98 51.60 13.43
N VAL A 184 -57.73 51.20 13.63
CA VAL A 184 -56.75 51.96 14.43
C VAL A 184 -56.37 53.27 13.75
N ASP A 185 -56.10 53.26 12.43
CA ASP A 185 -55.81 54.48 11.67
C ASP A 185 -56.97 55.48 11.74
N ASN A 186 -58.21 55.00 11.59
CA ASN A 186 -59.41 55.83 11.74
C ASN A 186 -59.52 56.42 13.15
N TYR A 187 -59.23 55.62 14.19
CA TYR A 187 -59.26 56.09 15.58
C TYR A 187 -58.16 57.12 15.87
N VAL A 188 -56.95 56.92 15.35
CA VAL A 188 -55.86 57.89 15.45
C VAL A 188 -56.19 59.18 14.72
N ASN A 189 -56.77 59.11 13.51
CA ASN A 189 -57.20 60.28 12.77
C ASN A 189 -58.32 61.03 13.50
N GLN A 190 -59.31 60.34 14.07
CA GLN A 190 -60.33 60.95 14.93
C GLN A 190 -59.72 61.68 16.12
N LEU A 191 -58.76 61.05 16.83
CA LEU A 191 -58.05 61.70 17.93
C LEU A 191 -57.21 62.90 17.49
N LEU A 192 -56.65 62.88 16.28
CA LEU A 192 -55.89 64.01 15.73
C LEU A 192 -56.81 65.16 15.30
N ASP A 193 -57.96 64.85 14.69
CA ASP A 193 -58.96 65.84 14.27
C ASP A 193 -59.63 66.50 15.49
N GLU A 194 -59.99 65.72 16.51
CA GLU A 194 -60.55 66.22 17.79
C GLU A 194 -59.57 67.12 18.57
N ASN A 195 -58.25 66.93 18.37
CA ASN A 195 -57.21 67.78 18.96
C ASN A 195 -56.81 68.97 18.06
N CYS A 196 -57.25 69.02 16.80
CA CYS A 196 -57.06 70.17 15.90
C CYS A 196 -58.24 71.15 15.91
N GLU A 197 -59.42 70.75 16.40
CA GLU A 197 -60.61 71.61 16.53
C GLU A 197 -60.74 72.34 17.89
N LYS A 198 -59.69 72.32 18.73
CA LYS A 198 -59.56 73.14 19.95
C LYS A 198 -58.46 74.17 19.82
#